data_AF-A0A848VCK7-F1
#
_entry.id   AF-A0A848VCK7-F1
#
_cell.length_a   1.000
_cell.length_b   1.000
_cell.length_c   1.000
_cell.angle_alpha   90.00
_cell.angle_beta   90.00
_cell.angle_gamma   90.00
#
_symmetry.space_group_name_H-M   'P 1'
#
loop_
_entity.id
_entity.type
_entity.pdbx_description
1 polymer ?
#
loop_
_entity_poly.entity_id
_entity_poly.type
_entity_poly.pdbx_seq_one_letter_code
_entity_poly.pdbx_strand_id
1 'polypeptide(L)'
;MKNCNSCGKCCETAGNGGLSATAEEVDWWEIHRPDIARYVQGRKIWVDPATGEYFARCPFLQKSASGNKFSCDIYDDRPEDCRHYPVDIAQMVRDDCEMLERRDLVDLKRAQKNLDTIMMDSRPPAGR
;
A
#
# COMPACT_ATOMS: atom_id res chain seq x y z
N MET A 1 9.49 -7.94 -14.99
CA MET A 1 9.42 -7.32 -13.67
C MET A 1 10.60 -7.76 -12.84
N LYS A 2 11.27 -6.81 -12.20
CA LYS A 2 12.28 -7.05 -11.17
C LYS A 2 11.67 -6.96 -9.77
N ASN A 3 12.44 -7.35 -8.76
CA ASN A 3 12.00 -7.31 -7.37
C ASN A 3 11.71 -5.87 -6.90
N CYS A 4 10.73 -5.73 -6.01
CA CYS A 4 10.49 -4.49 -5.28
C CYS A 4 11.76 -4.08 -4.51
N ASN A 5 12.15 -2.81 -4.62
CA ASN A 5 13.31 -2.25 -3.94
C ASN A 5 12.96 -1.43 -2.69
N SER A 6 11.68 -1.44 -2.29
CA SER A 6 11.18 -0.69 -1.12
C SER A 6 11.44 0.82 -1.22
N CYS A 7 11.24 1.40 -2.41
CA CYS A 7 11.45 2.83 -2.65
C CYS A 7 10.43 3.74 -1.95
N GLY A 8 9.31 3.20 -1.45
CA GLY A 8 8.32 3.95 -0.66
C GLY A 8 7.32 4.79 -1.47
N LYS A 9 7.53 5.00 -2.78
CA LYS A 9 6.67 5.85 -3.65
C LYS A 9 5.18 5.55 -3.51
N CYS A 10 4.80 4.26 -3.49
CA CYS A 10 3.41 3.83 -3.32
C CYS A 10 2.83 4.10 -1.93
N CYS A 11 3.68 4.29 -0.91
CA CYS A 11 3.28 4.59 0.47
C CYS A 11 3.34 6.09 0.80
N GLU A 12 4.05 6.89 0.00
CA GLU A 12 4.19 8.33 0.26
C GLU A 12 2.87 9.07 0.05
N THR A 13 2.05 8.65 -0.91
CA THR A 13 0.72 9.22 -1.17
C THR A 13 -0.42 8.54 -0.40
N ALA A 14 -0.12 7.42 0.26
CA ALA A 14 -1.09 6.54 0.91
C ALA A 14 -1.82 7.17 2.10
N GLY A 15 -1.22 8.15 2.79
CA GLY A 15 -1.86 8.84 3.92
C GLY A 15 -3.00 9.76 3.51
N ASN A 16 -3.00 10.25 2.27
CA ASN A 16 -3.81 11.37 1.81
C ASN A 16 -5.27 11.00 1.50
N GLY A 17 -5.87 10.12 2.32
CA GLY A 17 -7.26 9.68 2.19
C GLY A 17 -7.55 8.74 1.01
N GLY A 18 -6.52 8.27 0.30
CA GLY A 18 -6.64 7.34 -0.83
C GLY A 18 -6.76 5.87 -0.45
N LEU A 19 -6.75 5.55 0.85
CA LEU A 19 -6.85 4.19 1.36
C LEU A 19 -8.09 4.00 2.22
N SER A 20 -8.62 2.79 2.19
CA SER A 20 -9.70 2.31 3.04
C SER A 20 -9.26 1.08 3.83
N ALA A 21 -9.99 0.79 4.91
CA ALA A 21 -9.92 -0.45 5.66
C ALA A 21 -11.33 -1.03 5.79
N THR A 22 -11.44 -2.35 5.94
CA THR A 22 -12.73 -2.97 6.22
C THR A 22 -13.18 -2.67 7.66
N ALA A 23 -14.47 -2.89 7.96
CA ALA A 23 -14.96 -2.71 9.32
C ALA A 23 -14.29 -3.68 10.30
N GLU A 24 -14.07 -4.91 9.86
CA GLU A 24 -13.43 -5.97 10.65
C GLU A 24 -11.97 -5.64 10.98
N GLU A 25 -11.24 -5.00 10.05
CA GLU A 25 -9.88 -4.53 10.32
C GLU A 25 -9.85 -3.44 11.37
N VAL A 26 -10.77 -2.47 11.27
CA VAL A 26 -10.90 -1.37 12.23
C VAL A 26 -11.24 -1.92 13.62
N ASP A 27 -12.26 -2.78 13.72
CA ASP A 27 -12.68 -3.42 14.96
C ASP A 27 -11.53 -4.20 15.60
N TRP A 28 -10.74 -4.91 14.79
CA TRP A 28 -9.57 -5.64 15.28
C TRP A 28 -8.48 -4.70 15.81
N TRP A 29 -8.18 -3.59 15.12
CA TRP A 29 -7.19 -2.62 15.61
C TRP A 29 -7.63 -1.95 16.91
N GLU A 30 -8.90 -1.62 17.06
CA GLU A 30 -9.43 -1.00 18.28
C GLU A 30 -9.19 -1.86 19.52
N ILE A 31 -9.24 -3.19 19.36
CA ILE A 31 -9.04 -4.15 20.46
C ILE A 31 -7.55 -4.50 20.65
N HIS A 32 -6.82 -4.71 19.56
CA HIS A 32 -5.50 -5.36 19.61
C HIS A 32 -4.33 -4.44 19.27
N ARG A 33 -4.57 -3.35 18.54
CA ARG A 33 -3.55 -2.42 18.05
C ARG A 33 -3.96 -0.96 18.27
N PRO A 34 -4.04 -0.51 19.53
CA PRO A 34 -4.41 0.87 19.86
C PRO A 34 -3.42 1.90 19.25
N ASP A 35 -2.18 1.50 18.97
CA ASP A 35 -1.19 2.29 18.24
C ASP A 35 -1.59 2.57 16.78
N ILE A 36 -2.34 1.67 16.16
CA ILE A 36 -2.94 1.83 14.82
C ILE A 36 -4.29 2.55 14.92
N ALA A 37 -5.18 2.06 15.79
CA ALA A 37 -6.54 2.55 15.93
C ALA A 37 -6.61 4.04 16.27
N ARG A 38 -5.61 4.61 16.95
CA ARG A 38 -5.55 6.04 17.26
C ARG A 38 -5.58 6.97 16.03
N TYR A 39 -5.28 6.46 14.84
CA TYR A 39 -5.33 7.20 13.58
C TYR A 39 -6.55 6.85 12.73
N VAL A 40 -7.55 6.17 13.32
CA VAL A 40 -8.83 5.85 12.70
C VAL A 40 -9.88 6.81 13.26
N GLN A 41 -10.66 7.42 12.37
CA GLN A 41 -11.76 8.30 12.76
C GLN A 41 -13.02 7.95 11.97
N GLY A 42 -13.95 7.24 12.62
CA GLY A 42 -15.09 6.62 11.94
C GLY A 42 -14.60 5.53 10.97
N ARG A 43 -14.97 5.62 9.69
CA ARG A 43 -14.51 4.68 8.64
C ARG A 43 -13.29 5.19 7.85
N LYS A 44 -12.62 6.23 8.34
CA LYS A 44 -11.45 6.84 7.67
C LYS A 44 -10.20 6.42 8.41
N ILE A 45 -9.17 6.04 7.66
CA ILE A 45 -7.86 5.69 8.20
C ILE A 45 -6.83 6.77 7.87
N TRP A 46 -5.78 6.83 8.69
CA TRP A 46 -4.70 7.80 8.61
C TRP A 46 -5.18 9.24 8.77
N VAL A 47 -6.04 9.45 9.76
CA VAL A 47 -6.49 10.76 10.18
C VAL A 47 -5.69 11.18 11.42
N ASP A 48 -5.18 12.41 11.40
CA ASP A 48 -4.50 13.00 12.55
C ASP A 48 -5.53 13.29 13.66
N PRO A 49 -5.44 12.66 14.84
CA PRO A 49 -6.42 12.84 15.90
C PRO A 49 -6.43 14.26 16.49
N ALA A 50 -5.38 15.05 16.29
CA ALA A 50 -5.30 16.42 16.77
C ALA A 50 -6.03 17.42 15.86
N THR A 51 -6.02 17.18 14.54
CA THR A 51 -6.57 18.12 13.54
C THR A 51 -7.85 17.61 12.88
N GLY A 52 -8.07 16.29 12.87
CA GLY A 52 -9.13 15.64 12.09
C GLY A 52 -8.85 15.60 10.59
N GLU A 53 -7.67 15.99 10.14
CA GLU A 53 -7.25 15.95 8.73
C GLU A 53 -6.49 14.67 8.39
N TYR A 54 -6.49 14.29 7.11
CA TYR A 54 -5.66 13.19 6.65
C TYR A 54 -4.18 13.52 6.76
N PHE A 55 -3.36 12.54 7.14
CA PHE A 55 -1.92 12.70 7.02
C PHE A 55 -1.51 12.84 5.55
N ALA A 56 -0.62 13.77 5.22
CA ALA A 56 -0.11 13.88 3.86
C ALA A 56 0.63 12.60 3.38
N ARG A 57 1.23 11.85 4.32
CA ARG A 57 1.93 10.57 4.11
C ARG A 57 1.49 9.55 5.15
N CYS A 58 1.62 8.26 4.84
CA CYS A 58 1.28 7.21 5.81
C CYS A 58 2.08 7.40 7.12
N PRO A 59 1.42 7.42 8.30
CA PRO A 59 2.08 7.65 9.58
C PRO A 59 3.00 6.49 10.02
N PHE A 60 2.85 5.32 9.40
CA PHE A 60 3.65 4.11 9.68
C PHE A 60 4.76 3.85 8.66
N LEU A 61 4.94 4.77 7.71
CA LEU A 61 6.01 4.68 6.73
C LEU A 61 7.31 5.17 7.37
N GLN A 62 8.27 4.27 7.56
CA GLN A 62 9.59 4.61 8.09
C GLN A 62 10.64 4.66 7.00
N LYS A 63 11.58 5.59 7.14
CA LYS A 63 12.77 5.65 6.31
C LYS A 63 13.91 4.94 7.04
N SER A 64 14.58 4.01 6.36
CA SER A 64 15.75 3.33 6.91
C SER A 64 16.89 4.32 7.19
N ALA A 65 17.76 3.96 8.15
CA ALA A 65 18.92 4.79 8.52
C ALA A 65 19.87 5.07 7.34
N SER A 66 19.96 4.15 6.37
CA SER A 66 20.75 4.33 5.13
C SER A 66 20.12 5.30 4.12
N GLY A 67 18.87 5.73 4.35
CA GLY A 67 18.15 6.70 3.53
C GLY A 67 17.54 6.18 2.23
N ASN A 68 17.91 4.99 1.76
CA ASN A 68 17.55 4.50 0.42
C ASN A 68 16.37 3.52 0.39
N LYS A 69 15.86 3.10 1.55
CA LYS A 69 14.76 2.14 1.67
C LYS A 69 13.74 2.62 2.68
N PHE A 70 12.50 2.23 2.46
CA PHE A 70 11.40 2.42 3.38
C PHE A 70 10.88 1.10 3.94
N SER A 71 10.31 1.15 5.14
CA SER A 71 9.63 0.04 5.80
C SER A 71 8.26 0.49 6.32
N CYS A 72 7.39 -0.47 6.57
CA CYS A 72 6.08 -0.24 7.17
C CYS A 72 6.06 -0.84 8.57
N ASP A 73 5.83 -0.04 9.60
CA ASP A 73 5.80 -0.50 10.99
C ASP A 73 4.61 -1.41 11.31
N ILE A 74 3.60 -1.41 10.44
CA ILE A 74 2.37 -2.18 10.58
C ILE A 74 2.24 -3.22 9.47
N TYR A 75 3.35 -3.72 8.91
CA TYR A 75 3.35 -4.54 7.69
C TYR A 75 2.32 -5.69 7.71
N ASP A 76 2.21 -6.39 8.84
CA ASP A 76 1.29 -7.52 9.01
C ASP A 76 -0.16 -7.09 9.26
N ASP A 77 -0.35 -5.86 9.73
CA ASP A 77 -1.64 -5.26 10.10
C ASP A 77 -2.05 -4.14 9.14
N ARG A 78 -1.43 -4.06 7.97
CA ARG A 78 -1.76 -3.07 6.94
C ARG A 78 -3.22 -3.25 6.51
N PRO A 79 -3.94 -2.17 6.16
CA PRO A 79 -5.27 -2.27 5.58
C PRO A 79 -5.27 -3.10 4.29
N GLU A 80 -6.44 -3.64 3.94
CA GLU A 80 -6.63 -4.45 2.73
C GLU A 80 -6.11 -3.77 1.46
N ASP A 81 -6.43 -2.49 1.25
CA ASP A 81 -5.97 -1.73 0.09
C ASP A 81 -4.43 -1.70 -0.03
N CYS A 82 -3.72 -1.65 1.10
CA CYS A 82 -2.27 -1.72 1.11
C CYS A 82 -1.75 -3.11 0.77
N ARG A 83 -2.42 -4.18 1.22
CA ARG A 83 -2.03 -5.56 0.91
C ARG A 83 -2.22 -5.89 -0.56
N HIS A 84 -3.26 -5.33 -1.19
CA HIS A 84 -3.57 -5.55 -2.60
C HIS A 84 -2.66 -4.77 -3.56
N TYR A 85 -1.88 -3.82 -3.07
CA TYR A 85 -0.99 -3.04 -3.90
C TYR A 85 0.23 -3.83 -4.39
N PRO A 86 0.59 -3.77 -5.68
CA PRO A 86 -0.15 -3.11 -6.77
C PRO A 86 -1.28 -3.98 -7.32
N VAL A 87 -2.40 -3.35 -7.68
CA VAL A 87 -3.62 -4.03 -8.18
C VAL A 87 -3.48 -4.42 -9.64
N ASP A 88 -2.98 -3.53 -10.49
CA ASP A 88 -2.80 -3.80 -11.90
C ASP A 88 -1.58 -3.08 -12.49
N ILE A 89 -1.16 -3.49 -13.68
CA ILE A 89 -0.03 -2.88 -14.40
C ILE A 89 -0.30 -1.42 -14.73
N ALA A 90 -1.56 -1.03 -14.98
CA ALA A 90 -1.88 0.34 -15.28
C ALA A 90 -1.62 1.25 -14.06
N GLN A 91 -1.89 0.78 -12.84
CA GLN A 91 -1.55 1.44 -11.59
C GLN A 91 -0.03 1.52 -11.43
N MET A 92 0.69 0.42 -11.64
CA MET A 92 2.16 0.45 -11.58
C MET A 92 2.77 1.46 -12.56
N VAL A 93 2.20 1.62 -13.76
CA VAL A 93 2.65 2.62 -14.74
C VAL A 93 2.33 4.03 -14.28
N ARG A 94 1.11 4.28 -13.76
CA ARG A 94 0.72 5.61 -13.23
C ARG A 94 1.61 6.02 -12.05
N ASP A 95 2.00 5.07 -11.23
CA ASP A 95 2.79 5.29 -10.02
C ASP A 95 4.30 5.30 -10.28
N ASP A 96 4.75 5.17 -11.55
CA ASP A 96 6.16 5.02 -11.92
C ASP A 96 6.87 3.94 -11.08
N CYS A 97 6.22 2.78 -10.96
CA CYS A 97 6.68 1.68 -10.13
C CYS A 97 7.97 1.10 -10.72
N GLU A 98 9.03 1.16 -9.91
CA GLU A 98 10.35 0.74 -10.35
C GLU A 98 10.46 -0.76 -10.59
N MET A 99 9.52 -1.59 -10.15
CA MET A 99 9.51 -3.02 -10.50
C MET A 99 9.37 -3.25 -12.01
N LEU A 100 8.73 -2.32 -12.73
CA LEU A 100 8.53 -2.41 -14.17
C LEU A 100 9.85 -2.25 -14.93
N GLU A 101 10.06 -3.12 -15.90
CA GLU A 101 11.17 -3.05 -16.85
C GLU A 101 10.64 -2.71 -18.24
N ARG A 102 11.52 -2.28 -19.15
CA ARG A 102 11.15 -1.92 -20.54
C ARG A 102 10.32 -3.01 -21.23
N ARG A 103 10.64 -4.29 -20.99
CA ARG A 103 9.91 -5.45 -21.54
C ARG A 103 8.46 -5.55 -21.04
N ASP A 104 8.20 -5.11 -19.81
CA ASP A 104 6.86 -5.17 -19.22
C ASP A 104 5.95 -4.11 -19.86
N LEU A 105 6.52 -2.96 -20.28
CA LEU A 105 5.81 -1.89 -20.96
C LEU A 105 5.47 -2.21 -22.43
N VAL A 106 6.17 -3.16 -23.04
CA VAL A 106 5.92 -3.59 -24.42
C VAL A 106 4.75 -4.58 -24.51
N ASP A 107 4.56 -5.41 -23.48
CA ASP A 107 3.50 -6.41 -23.41
C ASP A 107 2.80 -6.37 -22.04
N LEU A 108 1.85 -5.44 -21.92
CA LEU A 108 1.10 -5.21 -20.67
C LEU A 108 0.27 -6.43 -20.24
N LYS A 109 -0.19 -7.26 -21.19
CA LYS A 109 -0.97 -8.46 -20.87
C LYS A 109 -0.09 -9.52 -20.22
N ARG A 110 1.10 -9.74 -20.77
CA ARG A 110 2.09 -10.64 -20.15
C ARG A 110 2.57 -10.09 -18.81
N ALA A 111 2.80 -8.77 -18.72
CA ALA A 111 3.17 -8.13 -17.48
C ALA A 111 2.09 -8.32 -16.40
N GLN A 112 0.81 -8.18 -16.74
CA GLN A 112 -0.29 -8.39 -15.79
C GLN A 112 -0.32 -9.83 -15.26
N LYS A 113 -0.17 -10.83 -16.13
CA LYS A 113 -0.09 -12.23 -15.69
C LYS A 113 1.08 -12.49 -14.74
N ASN A 114 2.24 -11.88 -15.01
CA ASN A 114 3.39 -11.97 -14.12
C ASN A 114 3.10 -11.29 -12.77
N LEU A 115 2.47 -10.11 -12.78
CA LEU A 115 2.07 -9.42 -11.57
C LEU A 115 1.09 -10.26 -10.74
N ASP A 116 0.07 -10.85 -11.36
CA ASP A 116 -0.90 -11.68 -10.67
C ASP A 116 -0.26 -12.93 -10.05
N THR A 117 0.80 -13.46 -10.67
CA THR A 117 1.62 -14.53 -10.07
C THR A 117 2.40 -14.04 -8.85
N ILE A 118 3.00 -12.85 -8.92
CA ILE A 118 3.74 -12.25 -7.80
C ILE A 118 2.82 -11.94 -6.61
N MET A 119 1.58 -11.52 -6.90
CA MET A 119 0.60 -11.06 -5.91
C MET A 119 -0.39 -12.15 -5.48
N MET A 120 -0.19 -13.41 -5.87
CA MET A 120 -1.20 -14.47 -5.71
C MET A 120 -1.60 -14.75 -4.25
N ASP A 121 -0.68 -14.54 -3.31
CA ASP A 121 -0.94 -14.71 -1.87
C ASP A 121 -1.59 -13.47 -1.24
N SER A 122 -1.61 -12.35 -1.97
CA SER A 122 -2.12 -11.07 -1.46
C SER A 122 -3.49 -10.72 -2.02
N ARG A 123 -3.79 -11.07 -3.27
CA ARG A 123 -5.07 -10.74 -3.92
C ARG A 123 -5.39 -11.67 -5.11
N PRO A 124 -6.67 -11.75 -5.53
CA PRO A 124 -7.01 -12.41 -6.78
C PRO A 124 -6.39 -11.70 -8.02
N PRO A 125 -6.28 -12.40 -9.16
CA PRO A 125 -5.85 -11.81 -10.43
C PRO A 125 -6.73 -10.63 -10.86
N ALA A 126 -6.11 -9.56 -11.38
CA ALA A 126 -6.85 -8.39 -11.82
C ALA A 126 -7.36 -8.57 -13.26
N GLY A 127 -8.68 -8.46 -13.43
CA GLY A 127 -9.36 -8.62 -14.71
C GLY A 127 -9.57 -10.09 -15.09
N ARG A 128 -10.83 -10.44 -15.35
CA ARG A 128 -11.19 -11.63 -16.15
C ARG A 128 -11.57 -11.16 -17.55
#